data_AF-K5UH01-F1
#
_entry.id   AF-K5UH01-F1
#
_cell.length_a   1.000
_cell.length_b   1.000
_cell.length_c   1.000
_cell.angle_alpha   90.00
_cell.angle_beta   90.00
_cell.angle_gamma   90.00
#
_symmetry.space_group_name_H-M   'P 1'
#
loop_
_entity.id
_entity.type
_entity.pdbx_description
1 polymer ?
#
loop_
_entity_poly.entity_id
_entity_poly.type
_entity_poly.pdbx_seq_one_letter_code
_entity_poly.pdbx_strand_id
1 'polypeptide(L)'
;MLRQSKLSGFHIPSAPDWLIVTLFADDTMVYLSEYDHFSDLSAILDTWCVASGARFNVSKTEIIPIGTTCYQSAVIASRLLQPGQPALLMANIPDNVHIAADGNAVCLLGAYIGNRTTSFIVWGPCINKICDGLHRWG
;
A
#
# COMPACT_ATOMS: atom_id res chain seq x y z
N MET A 1 -16.72 7.27 -7.28
CA MET A 1 -16.53 7.24 -5.81
C MET A 1 -16.37 5.79 -5.36
N LEU A 2 -15.55 5.51 -4.33
CA LEU A 2 -15.14 4.14 -3.93
C LEU A 2 -16.30 3.17 -3.67
N ARG A 3 -17.35 3.58 -2.94
CA ARG A 3 -18.49 2.69 -2.62
C ARG A 3 -19.31 2.23 -3.83
N GLN A 4 -19.20 2.95 -4.94
CA GLN A 4 -19.91 2.66 -6.19
C GLN A 4 -18.94 2.24 -7.30
N SER A 5 -17.67 2.01 -6.97
CA SER A 5 -16.71 1.55 -7.96
C SER A 5 -16.90 0.06 -8.23
N LYS A 6 -16.26 -0.40 -9.30
CA LYS A 6 -16.16 -1.83 -9.63
C LYS A 6 -14.92 -2.48 -9.01
N LEU A 7 -14.23 -1.78 -8.10
CA LEU A 7 -13.06 -2.33 -7.43
C LEU A 7 -13.51 -3.47 -6.53
N SER A 8 -12.86 -4.62 -6.69
CA SER A 8 -13.13 -5.83 -5.94
C SER A 8 -12.57 -5.72 -4.53
N GLY A 9 -11.35 -5.20 -4.38
CA GLY A 9 -10.70 -5.06 -3.09
C GLY A 9 -10.19 -6.38 -2.53
N PHE A 10 -10.16 -6.51 -1.20
CA PHE A 10 -9.62 -7.67 -0.50
C PHE A 10 -10.71 -8.50 0.17
N HIS A 11 -10.78 -9.79 -0.18
CA HIS A 11 -11.70 -10.74 0.43
C HIS A 11 -11.09 -11.31 1.72
N ILE A 12 -11.76 -11.07 2.84
CA ILE A 12 -11.39 -11.64 4.14
C ILE A 12 -12.25 -12.89 4.36
N PRO A 13 -11.65 -14.08 4.57
CA PRO A 13 -12.42 -15.28 4.89
C PRO A 13 -13.32 -15.03 6.11
N SER A 14 -14.62 -15.34 5.97
CA SER A 14 -15.66 -15.12 6.99
C SER A 14 -16.20 -13.69 7.13
N ALA A 15 -15.70 -12.71 6.37
CA ALA A 15 -16.33 -11.40 6.28
C ALA A 15 -17.41 -11.41 5.18
N PRO A 16 -18.59 -10.78 5.41
CA PRO A 16 -19.65 -10.74 4.41
C PRO A 16 -19.34 -9.78 3.26
N ASP A 17 -18.53 -8.75 3.52
CA ASP A 17 -18.22 -7.68 2.57
C ASP A 17 -16.73 -7.66 2.23
N TRP A 18 -16.42 -7.17 1.02
CA TRP A 18 -15.06 -6.95 0.57
C TRP A 18 -14.47 -5.70 1.22
N LEU A 19 -13.21 -5.81 1.67
CA LEU A 19 -12.48 -4.68 2.22
C LEU A 19 -11.85 -3.88 1.08
N ILE A 20 -12.35 -2.67 0.82
CA ILE A 20 -11.83 -1.78 -0.23
C ILE A 20 -10.97 -0.67 0.37
N VAL A 21 -11.35 -0.14 1.54
CA VAL A 21 -10.66 1.01 2.15
C VAL A 21 -10.74 0.95 3.67
N THR A 22 -9.64 1.32 4.33
CA THR A 22 -9.55 1.60 5.76
C THR A 22 -9.09 3.04 5.94
N LEU A 23 -9.75 3.78 6.83
CA LEU A 23 -9.46 5.19 7.11
C LEU A 23 -9.14 5.33 8.60
N PHE A 24 -8.05 6.02 8.93
CA PHE A 24 -7.72 6.39 10.31
C PHE A 24 -7.12 7.79 10.33
N ALA A 25 -7.83 8.75 10.94
CA ALA A 25 -7.50 10.17 10.86
C ALA A 25 -7.31 10.64 9.40
N ASP A 26 -6.14 11.15 9.04
CA ASP A 26 -5.76 11.56 7.69
C ASP A 26 -5.13 10.43 6.86
N ASP A 27 -4.75 9.32 7.49
CA ASP A 27 -4.17 8.17 6.80
C ASP A 27 -5.26 7.30 6.16
N THR A 28 -5.00 6.88 4.92
CA THR A 28 -5.91 6.04 4.12
C THR A 28 -5.15 4.84 3.58
N MET A 29 -5.73 3.65 3.74
CA MET A 29 -5.28 2.42 3.10
C MET A 29 -6.36 1.95 2.13
N VAL A 30 -5.98 1.69 0.88
CA VAL A 30 -6.85 1.08 -0.13
C VAL A 30 -6.35 -0.31 -0.42
N TYR A 31 -7.27 -1.25 -0.60
CA TYR A 31 -6.98 -2.63 -0.95
C TYR A 31 -7.44 -2.87 -2.38
N LEU A 32 -6.59 -3.52 -3.17
CA LEU A 32 -6.85 -3.89 -4.54
C LEU A 32 -6.62 -5.39 -4.70
N SER A 33 -7.49 -6.05 -5.45
CA SER A 33 -7.27 -7.41 -5.92
C SER A 33 -6.29 -7.42 -7.10
N GLU A 34 -5.79 -8.61 -7.45
CA GLU A 34 -5.06 -8.81 -8.71
C GLU A 34 -5.94 -8.53 -9.94
N TYR A 35 -7.27 -8.52 -9.81
CA TYR A 35 -8.20 -8.25 -10.92
C TYR A 35 -8.54 -6.76 -11.07
N ASP A 36 -8.15 -5.93 -10.11
CA ASP A 36 -8.42 -4.50 -10.15
C ASP A 36 -7.37 -3.74 -10.98
N HIS A 37 -7.79 -2.62 -11.57
CA HIS A 37 -6.89 -1.73 -12.29
C HIS A 37 -6.49 -0.54 -11.43
N PHE A 38 -5.19 -0.27 -11.35
CA PHE A 38 -4.68 0.88 -10.62
C PHE A 38 -5.20 2.21 -11.18
N SER A 39 -5.44 2.30 -12.49
CA SER A 39 -6.04 3.47 -13.13
C SER A 39 -7.44 3.79 -12.62
N ASP A 40 -8.24 2.77 -12.31
CA ASP A 40 -9.61 2.97 -11.80
C ASP A 40 -9.55 3.61 -10.42
N LEU A 41 -8.62 3.14 -9.57
CA LEU A 41 -8.35 3.77 -8.29
C LEU A 41 -7.88 5.22 -8.48
N SER A 42 -6.89 5.47 -9.34
CA SER A 42 -6.38 6.81 -9.61
C SER A 42 -7.49 7.77 -10.04
N ALA A 43 -8.35 7.37 -10.97
CA ALA A 43 -9.46 8.19 -11.44
C ALA A 43 -10.48 8.51 -10.31
N ILE A 44 -10.74 7.55 -9.43
CA ILE A 44 -11.62 7.75 -8.26
C ILE A 44 -10.98 8.75 -7.29
N LEU A 45 -9.69 8.60 -7.00
CA LEU A 45 -8.97 9.47 -6.08
C LEU A 45 -8.82 10.90 -6.63
N ASP A 46 -8.55 11.05 -7.93
CA ASP A 46 -8.46 12.35 -8.59
C ASP A 46 -9.80 13.08 -8.56
N THR A 47 -10.89 12.38 -8.88
CA THR A 47 -12.25 12.93 -8.78
C THR A 47 -12.56 13.40 -7.35
N TRP A 48 -12.18 12.60 -6.36
CA TRP A 48 -12.36 12.97 -4.96
C TRP A 48 -11.52 14.18 -4.56
N CYS A 49 -10.25 14.25 -5.00
CA CYS A 49 -9.36 15.38 -4.73
C CYS A 49 -9.92 16.69 -5.32
N VAL A 50 -10.45 16.64 -6.54
CA VAL A 50 -11.08 17.82 -7.17
C VAL A 50 -12.31 18.26 -6.38
N ALA A 51 -13.14 17.33 -5.92
CA ALA A 51 -14.36 17.63 -5.18
C ALA A 51 -14.10 18.11 -3.74
N SER A 52 -13.09 17.55 -3.07
CA SER A 52 -12.78 17.86 -1.66
C SER A 52 -11.80 19.02 -1.50
N GLY A 53 -11.02 19.33 -2.53
CA GLY A 53 -9.88 20.26 -2.46
C GLY A 53 -8.65 19.68 -1.75
N ALA A 54 -8.71 18.44 -1.27
CA ALA A 54 -7.57 17.75 -0.66
C ALA A 54 -6.65 17.16 -1.73
N ARG A 55 -5.42 16.81 -1.35
CA ARG A 55 -4.42 16.22 -2.26
C ARG A 55 -3.66 15.09 -1.58
N PHE A 56 -3.60 13.93 -2.23
CA PHE A 56 -2.75 12.84 -1.78
C PHE A 56 -1.27 13.17 -1.95
N ASN A 57 -0.47 12.82 -0.95
CA ASN A 57 0.98 12.91 -1.04
C ASN A 57 1.51 11.64 -1.72
N VAL A 58 1.57 11.66 -3.06
CA VAL A 58 1.97 10.49 -3.87
C VAL A 58 3.38 10.01 -3.50
N SER A 59 4.29 10.91 -3.14
CA SER A 59 5.65 10.54 -2.69
C SER A 59 5.69 9.82 -1.34
N LYS A 60 4.61 9.89 -0.55
CA LYS A 60 4.43 9.11 0.67
C LYS A 60 3.53 7.89 0.47
N THR A 61 3.03 7.65 -0.75
CA THR A 61 2.21 6.46 -1.02
C THR A 61 3.10 5.23 -1.02
N GLU A 62 2.71 4.26 -0.20
CA GLU A 62 3.40 2.99 -0.01
C GLU A 62 2.49 1.84 -0.46
N ILE A 63 3.04 0.89 -1.20
CA ILE A 63 2.32 -0.32 -1.65
C ILE A 63 3.00 -1.56 -1.08
N ILE A 64 2.21 -2.46 -0.49
CA ILE A 64 2.65 -3.80 -0.10
C ILE A 64 1.90 -4.82 -0.97
N PRO A 65 2.59 -5.57 -1.85
CA PRO A 65 1.95 -6.66 -2.59
C PRO A 65 1.67 -7.82 -1.64
N ILE A 66 0.43 -8.32 -1.61
CA ILE A 66 0.02 -9.46 -0.78
C ILE A 66 -0.31 -10.64 -1.70
N GLY A 67 0.11 -11.85 -1.33
CA GLY A 67 -0.11 -13.05 -2.13
C GLY A 67 1.05 -14.03 -2.06
N THR A 68 1.20 -14.86 -3.09
CA THR A 68 2.34 -15.78 -3.20
C THR A 68 3.65 -15.02 -3.39
N THR A 69 4.77 -15.61 -3.01
CA THR A 69 6.11 -15.02 -3.21
C THR A 69 6.40 -14.75 -4.68
N CYS A 70 5.91 -15.61 -5.58
CA CYS A 70 6.00 -15.43 -7.03
C CYS A 70 5.24 -14.17 -7.48
N TYR A 71 3.98 -14.03 -7.05
CA TYR A 71 3.17 -12.85 -7.34
C TYR A 71 3.82 -11.56 -6.81
N GLN A 72 4.27 -11.56 -5.54
CA GLN A 72 4.96 -10.42 -4.94
C GLN A 72 6.17 -9.99 -5.77
N SER A 73 7.04 -10.93 -6.12
CA SER A 73 8.23 -10.68 -6.93
C SER A 73 7.87 -10.12 -8.31
N ALA A 74 6.82 -10.66 -8.92
CA ALA A 74 6.34 -10.23 -10.22
C ALA A 74 5.75 -8.81 -10.19
N VAL A 75 4.96 -8.45 -9.17
CA VAL A 75 4.43 -7.09 -8.99
C VAL A 75 5.57 -6.09 -8.75
N ILE A 76 6.55 -6.44 -7.91
CA ILE A 76 7.72 -5.57 -7.64
C ILE A 76 8.52 -5.32 -8.93
N ALA A 77 8.78 -6.37 -9.71
CA ALA A 77 9.58 -6.27 -10.93
C ALA A 77 8.85 -5.57 -12.08
N SER A 78 7.56 -5.86 -12.27
CA SER A 78 6.78 -5.35 -13.40
C SER A 78 6.03 -4.05 -13.11
N ARG A 79 5.82 -3.71 -11.82
CA ARG A 79 4.92 -2.64 -11.36
C ARG A 79 3.48 -2.78 -11.88
N LEU A 80 3.06 -4.02 -12.14
CA LEU A 80 1.71 -4.40 -12.58
C LEU A 80 1.02 -5.21 -11.50
N LEU A 81 -0.26 -4.95 -11.27
CA LEU A 81 -1.12 -5.84 -10.46
C LEU A 81 -1.41 -7.16 -11.18
N GLN A 82 -1.31 -7.17 -12.52
CA GLN A 82 -1.56 -8.33 -13.39
C GLN A 82 -0.29 -8.69 -14.17
N PRO A 83 0.74 -9.25 -13.53
CA PRO A 83 2.05 -9.47 -14.15
C PRO A 83 2.06 -10.47 -15.31
N GLY A 84 0.95 -11.20 -15.56
CA GLY A 84 0.78 -12.12 -16.69
C GLY A 84 0.08 -11.54 -17.92
N GLN A 85 -0.45 -10.30 -17.84
CA GLN A 85 -1.10 -9.62 -18.96
C GLN A 85 -0.09 -8.70 -19.68
N PRO A 86 -0.23 -8.46 -21.00
CA PRO A 86 0.66 -7.54 -21.70
C PRO A 86 0.58 -6.13 -21.09
N ALA A 87 1.74 -5.53 -20.77
CA ALA A 87 1.80 -4.21 -20.14
C ALA A 87 1.07 -3.11 -20.91
N LEU A 88 0.97 -3.22 -22.25
CA LEU A 88 0.23 -2.26 -23.09
C LEU A 88 -1.28 -2.22 -22.81
N LEU A 89 -1.84 -3.26 -22.20
CA LEU A 89 -3.25 -3.36 -21.84
C LEU A 89 -3.54 -2.92 -20.40
N MET A 90 -2.51 -2.63 -19.60
CA MET A 90 -2.63 -2.43 -18.15
C MET A 90 -2.02 -1.12 -17.67
N ALA A 91 -2.64 -0.51 -16.66
CA ALA A 91 -2.09 0.67 -16.02
C ALA A 91 -1.01 0.27 -15.01
N ASN A 92 0.22 0.73 -15.24
CA ASN A 92 1.33 0.56 -14.30
C ASN A 92 1.09 1.36 -13.02
N ILE A 93 1.61 0.84 -11.91
CA ILE A 93 1.82 1.63 -10.70
C ILE A 93 2.84 2.73 -11.03
N PRO A 94 2.52 4.02 -10.82
CA PRO A 94 3.41 5.15 -11.15
C PRO A 94 4.79 5.01 -10.52
N ASP A 95 5.86 5.35 -11.24
CA ASP A 95 7.25 5.15 -10.78
C ASP A 95 7.62 5.87 -9.49
N ASN A 96 6.89 6.94 -9.17
CA ASN A 96 7.08 7.73 -7.96
C ASN A 96 6.39 7.15 -6.70
N VAL A 97 5.69 6.01 -6.82
CA VAL A 97 5.10 5.27 -5.70
C VAL A 97 6.06 4.16 -5.27
N HIS A 98 6.37 4.09 -3.98
CA HIS A 98 7.24 3.03 -3.47
C HIS A 98 6.45 1.72 -3.31
N ILE A 99 7.09 0.61 -3.72
CA ILE A 99 6.55 -0.75 -3.54
C ILE A 99 7.51 -1.48 -2.60
N ALA A 100 7.01 -1.86 -1.42
CA ALA A 100 7.80 -2.52 -0.40
C ALA A 100 8.22 -3.93 -0.85
N ALA A 101 9.52 -4.16 -0.91
CA ALA A 101 10.09 -5.49 -1.10
C ALA A 101 10.03 -6.32 0.19
N ASP A 102 10.27 -7.64 0.07
CA ASP A 102 10.35 -8.51 1.24
C ASP A 102 11.45 -8.07 2.22
N GLY A 103 11.15 -8.16 3.51
CA GLY A 103 12.02 -7.70 4.58
C GLY A 103 11.97 -6.19 4.82
N ASN A 104 11.34 -5.41 3.93
CA ASN A 104 11.15 -3.98 4.13
C ASN A 104 9.77 -3.73 4.76
N ALA A 105 9.76 -3.12 5.95
CA ALA A 105 8.54 -2.65 6.59
C ALA A 105 8.28 -1.19 6.22
N VAL A 106 7.02 -0.86 5.94
CA VAL A 106 6.56 0.51 5.68
C VAL A 106 5.53 0.92 6.73
N CYS A 107 5.47 2.22 7.06
CA CYS A 107 4.53 2.72 8.04
C CYS A 107 3.15 2.91 7.38
N LEU A 108 2.16 2.16 7.84
CA LEU A 108 0.78 2.20 7.37
C LEU A 108 -0.17 2.31 8.57
N LEU A 109 -1.00 3.35 8.59
CA LEU A 109 -1.97 3.63 9.67
C LEU A 109 -1.33 3.63 11.07
N GLY A 110 -0.09 4.11 11.20
CA GLY A 110 0.64 4.15 12.47
C GLY A 110 1.33 2.84 12.89
N ALA A 111 1.28 1.79 12.07
CA ALA A 111 2.00 0.53 12.30
C ALA A 111 3.02 0.26 11.17
N TYR A 112 4.16 -0.36 11.51
CA TYR A 112 5.09 -0.84 10.49
C TYR A 112 4.67 -2.23 10.02
N ILE A 113 4.34 -2.35 8.74
CA ILE A 113 3.83 -3.56 8.10
C ILE A 113 4.70 -3.89 6.89
N GLY A 114 4.99 -5.17 6.66
CA GLY A 114 5.72 -5.61 5.49
C GLY A 114 5.84 -7.13 5.42
N ASN A 115 6.01 -7.68 4.22
CA ASN A 115 6.17 -9.11 4.02
C ASN A 115 7.50 -9.59 4.57
N ARG A 116 7.50 -10.76 5.24
CA ARG A 116 8.72 -11.42 5.77
C ARG A 116 9.57 -10.50 6.66
N THR A 117 8.91 -9.59 7.37
CA THR A 117 9.55 -8.70 8.35
C THR A 117 9.73 -9.41 9.69
N THR A 118 10.70 -8.96 10.47
CA THR A 118 10.94 -9.44 11.84
C THR A 118 10.62 -8.34 12.84
N SER A 119 10.32 -8.69 14.09
CA SER A 119 10.07 -7.72 15.15
C SER A 119 11.22 -6.73 15.33
N PHE A 120 12.46 -7.16 15.08
CA PHE A 120 13.64 -6.29 15.13
C PHE A 120 13.61 -5.21 14.04
N ILE A 121 13.17 -5.54 12.82
CA ILE A 121 13.06 -4.56 11.73
C ILE A 121 12.01 -3.48 12.05
N VAL A 122 10.93 -3.88 12.72
CA VAL A 122 9.85 -2.96 13.13
C VAL A 122 10.24 -2.08 14.33
N TRP A 123 10.79 -2.67 15.39
CA TRP A 123 11.04 -1.96 16.66
C TRP A 123 12.45 -1.42 16.81
N GLY A 124 13.42 -1.97 16.08
CA GLY A 124 14.84 -1.60 16.16
C GLY A 124 15.10 -0.10 15.99
N PRO A 125 14.52 0.58 14.99
CA PRO A 125 14.69 2.03 14.84
C PRO A 125 14.14 2.84 16.02
N CYS A 126 13.04 2.41 16.63
CA CYS A 126 12.47 3.06 17.81
C CYS A 126 13.39 2.87 19.02
N ILE A 127 13.85 1.65 19.26
CA ILE A 127 14.80 1.32 20.33
C ILE A 127 16.09 2.14 20.16
N ASN A 128 16.66 2.20 18.95
CA ASN A 128 17.86 2.98 18.68
C ASN A 128 17.66 4.46 18.98
N LYS A 129 16.54 5.06 18.56
CA LYS A 129 16.23 6.46 18.90
C LYS A 129 16.14 6.70 20.41
N ILE A 130 15.56 5.75 21.17
CA ILE A 130 15.50 5.83 22.63
C ILE A 130 16.92 5.74 23.22
N CYS A 131 17.73 4.78 22.76
CA CYS A 131 19.12 4.61 23.20
C CYS A 131 19.99 5.82 22.87
N ASP A 132 19.90 6.36 21.67
CA ASP A 132 20.63 7.56 21.22
C ASP A 132 20.19 8.79 22.02
N GLY A 133 18.90 8.87 22.33
CA GLY A 133 18.34 9.83 23.26
C GLY A 133 19.05 9.72 24.60
N LEU A 134 18.95 8.57 25.28
CA LEU A 134 19.54 8.35 26.59
C LEU A 134 21.05 8.65 26.64
N HIS A 135 21.82 8.26 25.62
CA HIS A 135 23.24 8.58 25.54
C HIS A 135 23.55 10.07 25.42
N ARG A 136 22.65 10.90 24.87
CA ARG A 136 22.84 12.36 24.82
C ARG A 136 22.58 13.05 26.15
N TRP A 137 21.86 12.41 27.08
CA TRP A 137 21.48 12.98 28.37
C TRP A 137 22.27 12.42 29.57
N GLY A 138 23.11 11.40 29.35
CA GLY A 138 24.06 10.87 30.34
C GLY A 138 25.47 11.38 30.08
#